data_AF-A0A350ATT4-F1
#
_entry.id   AF-A0A350ATT4-F1
#
_cell.length_a   1.000
_cell.length_b   1.000
_cell.length_c   1.000
_cell.angle_alpha   90.00
_cell.angle_beta   90.00
_cell.angle_gamma   90.00
#
_symmetry.space_group_name_H-M   'P 1'
#
loop_
_entity.id
_entity.type
_entity.pdbx_description
1 polymer ?
#
loop_
_entity_poly.entity_id
_entity_poly.type
_entity_poly.pdbx_seq_one_letter_code
_entity_poly.pdbx_strand_id
1 'polypeptide(L)'
;MNSIKVMLCGGMGNQLFQYASGRALALEQDCRLVLDASTLFLKDQKYRRSYELDLFNLPSEIGVAKTIVPLFNLKLRSACLFEKYFGRRSARIIIEGDSSRFDYEDKLTNLQSHVYLYGYWQSVNYFKRHADQIRDDLTAKIQVPDILQAECVDLSSADSVAVHVRRQQYAQQLPIAYYRSAIATMRQRLKRPRFYIFTDDPEWCRQADLMADYVIIQS
;
A
#
# COMPACT_ATOMS: atom_id res chain seq x y z
N MET A 1 1.44 14.87 24.62
CA MET A 1 2.16 14.89 23.32
C MET A 1 1.19 14.48 22.24
N ASN A 2 1.02 15.28 21.20
CA ASN A 2 0.18 14.95 20.04
C ASN A 2 0.72 13.71 19.32
N SER A 3 -0.17 12.92 18.71
CA SER A 3 0.23 11.78 17.90
C SER A 3 -0.73 11.56 16.74
N ILE A 4 -0.19 11.17 15.59
CA ILE A 4 -0.96 10.62 14.47
C ILE A 4 -0.99 9.11 14.64
N LYS A 5 -2.20 8.54 14.65
CA LYS A 5 -2.40 7.09 14.61
C LYS A 5 -2.93 6.70 13.24
N VAL A 6 -2.40 5.65 12.63
CA VAL A 6 -2.86 5.14 11.34
C VAL A 6 -3.31 3.70 11.48
N MET A 7 -4.53 3.41 11.05
CA MET A 7 -5.06 2.05 11.07
C MET A 7 -4.61 1.32 9.82
N LEU A 8 -3.76 0.31 9.98
CA LEU A 8 -3.24 -0.46 8.85
C LEU A 8 -4.24 -1.52 8.39
N CYS A 9 -4.37 -1.68 7.07
CA CYS A 9 -5.16 -2.76 6.46
C CYS A 9 -4.80 -3.03 5.01
N GLY A 10 -5.21 -4.20 4.52
CA GLY A 10 -4.89 -4.64 3.16
C GLY A 10 -3.44 -5.12 3.04
N GLY A 11 -2.99 -5.33 1.80
CA GLY A 11 -1.64 -5.83 1.54
C GLY A 11 -0.57 -4.75 1.70
N MET A 12 0.70 -5.14 1.64
CA MET A 12 1.86 -4.25 1.72
C MET A 12 1.68 -2.92 0.99
N GLY A 13 1.22 -2.93 -0.27
CA GLY A 13 1.01 -1.69 -1.04
C GLY A 13 0.08 -0.69 -0.35
N ASN A 14 -1.00 -1.15 0.27
CA ASN A 14 -1.90 -0.28 1.05
C ASN A 14 -1.22 0.22 2.32
N GLN A 15 -0.46 -0.65 3.00
CA GLN A 15 0.28 -0.29 4.20
C GLN A 15 1.33 0.81 3.90
N LEU A 16 1.97 0.76 2.72
CA LEU A 16 2.92 1.79 2.29
C LEU A 16 2.23 3.15 2.10
N PHE A 17 1.06 3.20 1.47
CA PHE A 17 0.30 4.46 1.32
C PHE A 17 -0.20 5.01 2.66
N GLN A 18 -0.70 4.12 3.53
CA GLN A 18 -1.14 4.46 4.88
C GLN A 18 0.02 5.02 5.72
N TYR A 19 1.19 4.38 5.65
CA TYR A 19 2.41 4.85 6.26
C TYR A 19 2.83 6.21 5.72
N ALA A 20 2.96 6.35 4.40
CA ALA A 20 3.45 7.55 3.75
C ALA A 20 2.59 8.77 4.12
N SER A 21 1.27 8.63 4.06
CA SER A 21 0.32 9.69 4.42
C SER A 21 0.39 10.04 5.90
N GLY A 22 0.46 9.04 6.79
CA GLY A 22 0.61 9.26 8.22
C GLY A 22 1.95 9.90 8.61
N ARG A 23 3.04 9.48 7.97
CA ARG A 23 4.40 9.99 8.20
C ARG A 23 4.52 11.43 7.75
N ALA A 24 4.03 11.75 6.55
CA ALA A 24 3.96 13.13 6.07
C ALA A 24 3.20 14.02 7.05
N LEU A 25 2.01 13.60 7.49
CA LEU A 25 1.20 14.37 8.43
C LEU A 25 1.88 14.54 9.80
N ALA A 26 2.54 13.49 10.29
CA ALA A 26 3.29 13.54 11.54
C ALA A 26 4.47 14.50 11.47
N LEU A 27 5.18 14.56 10.33
CA LEU A 27 6.26 15.51 10.07
C LEU A 27 5.73 16.95 9.98
N GLU A 28 4.62 17.18 9.28
CA GLU A 28 4.00 18.52 9.16
C GLU A 28 3.52 19.07 10.52
N GLN A 29 3.16 18.19 11.47
CA GLN A 29 2.66 18.57 12.79
C GLN A 29 3.69 18.43 13.92
N ASP A 30 4.94 18.09 13.60
CA ASP A 30 6.01 17.83 14.56
C ASP A 30 5.55 16.92 15.72
N CYS A 31 5.05 15.73 15.37
CA CYS A 31 4.48 14.81 16.34
C CYS A 31 4.77 13.35 16.03
N ARG A 32 4.46 12.46 16.99
CA ARG A 32 4.77 11.04 16.87
C ARG A 32 3.77 10.32 15.96
N LEU A 33 4.28 9.47 15.07
CA LEU A 33 3.48 8.49 14.31
C LEU A 33 3.34 7.17 15.08
N VAL A 34 2.13 6.62 15.11
CA VAL A 34 1.83 5.29 15.63
C VAL A 34 1.02 4.49 14.60
N LEU A 35 1.49 3.30 14.27
CA LEU A 35 0.82 2.38 13.35
C LEU A 35 0.02 1.35 14.16
N ASP A 36 -1.30 1.27 13.94
CA ASP A 36 -2.11 0.17 14.49
C ASP A 36 -2.06 -1.02 13.53
N ALA A 37 -1.29 -2.03 13.96
CA ALA A 37 -1.02 -3.27 13.25
C ALA A 37 -1.90 -4.44 13.72
N SER A 38 -2.98 -4.16 14.47
CA SER A 38 -3.79 -5.21 15.11
C SER A 38 -5.25 -5.19 14.66
N THR A 39 -5.86 -3.99 14.58
CA THR A 39 -7.31 -3.84 14.57
C THR A 39 -8.01 -4.45 13.34
N LEU A 40 -7.46 -4.28 12.14
CA LEU A 40 -8.11 -4.71 10.90
C LEU A 40 -7.61 -6.05 10.36
N PHE A 41 -6.39 -6.48 10.70
CA PHE A 41 -5.86 -7.77 10.25
C PHE A 41 -6.62 -8.96 10.87
N LEU A 42 -7.15 -8.85 12.09
CA LEU A 42 -7.99 -9.88 12.71
C LEU A 42 -9.25 -10.22 11.89
N LYS A 43 -9.73 -9.28 11.09
CA LYS A 43 -10.91 -9.45 10.22
C LYS A 43 -10.55 -9.97 8.84
N ASP A 44 -9.27 -9.97 8.45
CA ASP A 44 -8.81 -10.46 7.15
C ASP A 44 -8.64 -12.00 7.17
N GLN A 45 -9.76 -12.70 7.31
CA GLN A 45 -9.79 -14.17 7.30
C GLN A 45 -9.49 -14.76 5.92
N LYS A 46 -9.72 -13.98 4.86
CA LYS A 46 -9.60 -14.43 3.47
C LYS A 46 -8.14 -14.46 3.01
N TYR A 47 -7.39 -13.39 3.25
CA TYR A 47 -6.01 -13.26 2.79
C TYR A 47 -5.00 -13.45 3.92
N ARG A 48 -5.45 -13.45 5.18
CA ARG A 48 -4.61 -13.60 6.38
C ARG A 48 -3.44 -12.63 6.38
N ARG A 49 -3.68 -11.41 5.88
CA ARG A 49 -2.66 -10.37 5.81
C ARG A 49 -2.27 -9.95 7.21
N SER A 50 -1.03 -9.51 7.33
CA SER A 50 -0.46 -9.04 8.57
C SER A 50 0.36 -7.78 8.33
N TYR A 51 0.89 -7.23 9.41
CA TYR A 51 1.79 -6.09 9.34
C TYR A 51 3.10 -6.47 8.65
N GLU A 52 3.41 -5.77 7.56
CA GLU A 52 4.56 -6.07 6.69
C GLU A 52 5.60 -4.95 6.69
N LEU A 53 5.36 -3.83 7.38
CA LEU A 53 6.28 -2.69 7.32
C LEU A 53 7.57 -2.88 8.15
N ASP A 54 7.66 -3.93 8.97
CA ASP A 54 8.91 -4.37 9.62
C ASP A 54 9.99 -4.77 8.60
N LEU A 55 9.61 -5.03 7.35
CA LEU A 55 10.51 -5.31 6.23
C LEU A 55 11.31 -4.07 5.77
N PHE A 56 11.05 -2.89 6.31
CA PHE A 56 11.68 -1.63 5.92
C PHE A 56 12.43 -0.95 7.07
N ASN A 57 13.34 -0.03 6.73
CA ASN A 57 14.14 0.79 7.63
C ASN A 57 13.35 1.94 8.27
N LEU A 58 12.19 1.61 8.85
CA LEU A 58 11.39 2.58 9.57
C LEU A 58 12.16 3.18 10.75
N PRO A 59 12.10 4.51 10.94
CA PRO A 59 12.68 5.18 12.10
C PRO A 59 12.16 4.63 13.44
N SER A 60 13.06 4.49 14.42
CA SER A 60 12.77 3.84 15.71
C SER A 60 11.72 4.56 16.57
N GLU A 61 11.50 5.86 16.32
CA GLU A 61 10.49 6.65 17.03
C GLU A 61 9.05 6.28 16.62
N ILE A 62 8.88 5.62 15.47
CA ILE A 62 7.59 5.20 14.97
C ILE A 62 7.07 4.07 15.85
N GLY A 63 5.96 4.33 16.55
CA GLY A 63 5.33 3.34 17.40
C GLY A 63 4.55 2.33 16.57
N VAL A 64 4.62 1.05 16.94
CA VAL A 64 3.72 0.02 16.40
C VAL A 64 2.84 -0.50 17.53
N ALA A 65 1.56 -0.17 17.47
CA ALA A 65 0.56 -0.67 18.41
C ALA A 65 0.06 -2.04 17.93
N LYS A 66 0.37 -3.08 18.72
CA LYS A 66 -0.12 -4.46 18.52
C LYS A 66 -1.30 -4.80 19.44
N THR A 67 -1.72 -3.86 20.30
CA THR A 67 -2.82 -4.05 21.24
C THR A 67 -4.16 -3.86 20.55
N ILE A 68 -4.96 -4.93 20.56
CA ILE A 68 -6.36 -4.91 20.17
C ILE A 68 -7.10 -3.95 21.09
N VAL A 69 -7.83 -2.98 20.55
CA VAL A 69 -8.73 -2.15 21.34
C VAL A 69 -10.18 -2.59 21.06
N PRO A 70 -10.74 -3.57 21.81
CA PRO A 70 -11.99 -4.25 21.44
C PRO A 70 -13.20 -3.32 21.49
N LEU A 71 -13.25 -2.46 22.52
CA LEU A 71 -14.27 -1.42 22.70
C LEU A 71 -14.19 -0.31 21.65
N PHE A 72 -13.01 -0.13 21.05
CA PHE A 72 -12.79 0.86 19.99
C PHE A 72 -13.45 0.43 18.69
N ASN A 73 -13.62 -0.87 18.40
CA ASN A 73 -14.25 -1.35 17.16
C ASN A 73 -15.77 -1.06 17.07
N LEU A 74 -16.50 -1.25 18.18
CA LEU A 74 -17.93 -0.91 18.27
C LEU A 74 -18.14 0.60 18.35
N LYS A 75 -17.34 1.30 19.17
CA LYS A 75 -17.38 2.77 19.28
C LYS A 75 -16.87 3.47 18.04
N LEU A 76 -15.90 2.93 17.28
CA LEU A 76 -15.47 3.47 15.98
C LEU A 76 -16.58 3.36 14.97
N ARG A 77 -17.21 2.18 14.82
CA ARG A 77 -18.34 2.07 13.86
C ARG A 77 -19.48 3.00 14.23
N SER A 78 -19.88 3.00 15.50
CA SER A 78 -20.97 3.85 15.96
C SER A 78 -20.60 5.34 16.01
N ALA A 79 -19.36 5.73 16.34
CA ALA A 79 -18.87 7.11 16.29
C ALA A 79 -18.53 7.59 14.88
N CYS A 80 -18.07 6.73 13.97
CA CYS A 80 -17.93 7.04 12.54
C CYS A 80 -19.31 7.26 11.91
N LEU A 81 -20.30 6.41 12.24
CA LEU A 81 -21.69 6.63 11.87
C LEU A 81 -22.22 7.92 12.54
N PHE A 82 -22.00 8.12 13.83
CA PHE A 82 -22.44 9.33 14.53
C PHE A 82 -21.76 10.60 13.99
N GLU A 83 -20.46 10.61 13.71
CA GLU A 83 -19.76 11.78 13.14
C GLU A 83 -20.19 12.05 11.69
N LYS A 84 -20.47 10.99 10.91
CA LYS A 84 -21.08 11.10 9.58
C LYS A 84 -22.45 11.82 9.62
N TYR A 85 -23.20 11.71 10.73
CA TYR A 85 -24.55 12.26 10.86
C TYR A 85 -24.70 13.45 11.84
N PHE A 86 -23.77 13.66 12.80
CA PHE A 86 -23.95 14.57 13.96
C PHE A 86 -22.73 15.44 14.30
N GLY A 87 -21.58 15.27 13.65
CA GLY A 87 -20.41 16.13 13.84
C GLY A 87 -19.54 15.86 15.08
N ARG A 88 -18.28 16.31 14.99
CA ARG A 88 -17.08 15.87 15.74
C ARG A 88 -17.04 16.23 17.24
N ARG A 89 -16.87 15.22 18.12
CA ARG A 89 -16.42 15.43 19.51
C ARG A 89 -15.58 14.23 20.02
N SER A 90 -14.32 14.51 20.38
CA SER A 90 -13.33 13.66 21.07
C SER A 90 -12.62 12.57 20.24
N ALA A 91 -11.29 12.69 20.10
CA ALA A 91 -10.42 11.92 19.21
C ALA A 91 -10.91 11.90 17.75
N ARG A 92 -10.46 12.88 16.94
CA ARG A 92 -10.91 13.04 15.55
C ARG A 92 -10.43 11.84 14.73
N ILE A 93 -11.28 10.83 14.60
CA ILE A 93 -11.10 9.78 13.63
C ILE A 93 -11.38 10.42 12.28
N ILE A 94 -10.40 10.40 11.38
CA ILE A 94 -10.59 10.90 10.02
C ILE A 94 -10.70 9.69 9.13
N ILE A 95 -11.82 9.63 8.43
CA ILE A 95 -12.13 8.58 7.47
C ILE A 95 -11.93 9.15 6.08
N GLU A 96 -11.17 8.43 5.26
CA GLU A 96 -11.08 8.68 3.82
C GLU A 96 -12.51 8.64 3.22
N GLY A 97 -12.84 9.62 2.38
CA GLY A 97 -14.19 9.74 1.83
C GLY A 97 -14.53 8.65 0.82
N ASP A 98 -15.80 8.65 0.40
CA ASP A 98 -16.32 7.76 -0.63
C ASP A 98 -15.96 8.22 -2.06
N SER A 99 -15.12 9.27 -2.21
CA SER A 99 -14.58 9.67 -3.52
C SER A 99 -13.67 8.59 -4.10
N SER A 100 -13.17 8.77 -5.33
CA SER A 100 -12.24 7.76 -5.89
C SER A 100 -11.09 7.60 -4.90
N ARG A 101 -10.66 6.35 -4.61
CA ARG A 101 -9.59 6.06 -3.62
C ARG A 101 -8.25 6.76 -3.92
N PHE A 102 -8.14 7.41 -5.07
CA PHE A 102 -6.97 8.12 -5.56
C PHE A 102 -7.14 9.65 -5.52
N ASP A 103 -8.34 10.13 -5.24
CA ASP A 103 -8.64 11.55 -5.16
C ASP A 103 -8.02 12.14 -3.90
N TYR A 104 -7.47 13.34 -4.05
CA TYR A 104 -7.01 14.10 -2.89
C TYR A 104 -8.19 14.84 -2.28
N GLU A 105 -8.49 14.51 -1.04
CA GLU A 105 -9.40 15.28 -0.21
C GLU A 105 -8.61 16.08 0.82
N ASP A 106 -8.89 17.38 0.92
CA ASP A 106 -8.25 18.30 1.87
C ASP A 106 -8.76 18.10 3.31
N LYS A 107 -8.75 16.85 3.77
CA LYS A 107 -9.17 16.43 5.12
C LYS A 107 -8.03 16.40 6.13
N LEU A 108 -6.79 16.38 5.65
CA LEU A 108 -5.59 16.22 6.49
C LEU A 108 -4.89 17.54 6.81
N THR A 109 -5.46 18.69 6.43
CA THR A 109 -4.89 20.01 6.69
C THR A 109 -5.37 20.60 8.03
N ASN A 110 -4.51 21.41 8.67
CA ASN A 110 -4.81 22.20 9.86
C ASN A 110 -5.39 21.42 11.06
N LEU A 111 -4.88 20.20 11.30
CA LEU A 111 -5.30 19.40 12.45
C LEU A 111 -4.51 19.83 13.71
N GLN A 112 -5.23 20.14 14.80
CA GLN A 112 -4.64 20.72 16.02
C GLN A 112 -4.56 19.75 17.20
N SER A 113 -4.78 18.44 16.99
CA SER A 113 -4.92 17.47 18.08
C SER A 113 -4.51 16.07 17.63
N HIS A 114 -4.50 15.09 18.54
CA HIS A 114 -4.39 13.68 18.20
C HIS A 114 -5.44 13.27 17.17
N VAL A 115 -4.99 12.58 16.13
CA VAL A 115 -5.82 12.14 15.01
C VAL A 115 -5.66 10.64 14.83
N TYR A 116 -6.75 9.97 14.47
CA TYR A 116 -6.72 8.58 14.05
C TYR A 116 -7.20 8.47 12.60
N LEU A 117 -6.29 8.15 11.68
CA LEU A 117 -6.60 7.95 10.26
C LEU A 117 -7.13 6.53 9.99
N TYR A 118 -8.26 6.46 9.28
CA TYR A 118 -8.85 5.23 8.76
C TYR A 118 -9.16 5.39 7.26
N GLY A 119 -8.48 4.61 6.42
CA GLY A 119 -8.55 4.72 4.96
C GLY A 119 -7.32 4.14 4.31
N TYR A 120 -7.27 4.14 2.98
CA TYR A 120 -6.12 3.73 2.19
C TYR A 120 -5.18 4.90 1.87
N TRP A 121 -5.70 6.12 1.73
CA TRP A 121 -4.92 7.35 1.53
C TRP A 121 -3.97 7.25 0.33
N GLN A 122 -4.46 6.75 -0.81
CA GLN A 122 -3.60 6.36 -1.93
C GLN A 122 -3.20 7.52 -2.84
N SER A 123 -3.69 8.73 -2.59
CA SER A 123 -3.30 9.91 -3.34
C SER A 123 -1.89 10.36 -2.98
N VAL A 124 -1.01 10.47 -3.98
CA VAL A 124 0.38 10.98 -3.81
C VAL A 124 0.41 12.37 -3.20
N ASN A 125 -0.66 13.15 -3.38
CA ASN A 125 -0.78 14.49 -2.83
C ASN A 125 -0.74 14.54 -1.29
N TYR A 126 -1.04 13.44 -0.60
CA TYR A 126 -0.97 13.38 0.87
C TYR A 126 0.45 13.39 1.42
N PHE A 127 1.44 12.97 0.63
CA PHE A 127 2.80 12.76 1.14
C PHE A 127 3.91 13.28 0.25
N LYS A 128 3.60 13.82 -0.94
CA LYS A 128 4.59 14.30 -1.91
C LYS A 128 5.60 15.31 -1.34
N ARG A 129 5.21 16.12 -0.35
CA ARG A 129 6.09 17.12 0.29
C ARG A 129 7.22 16.49 1.09
N HIS A 130 7.02 15.28 1.58
CA HIS A 130 7.99 14.51 2.38
C HIS A 130 8.42 13.23 1.66
N ALA A 131 8.30 13.19 0.33
CA ALA A 131 8.55 11.98 -0.45
C ALA A 131 9.97 11.43 -0.28
N ASP A 132 10.98 12.31 -0.16
CA ASP A 132 12.37 11.88 -0.02
C ASP A 132 12.61 11.21 1.34
N GLN A 133 12.19 11.84 2.44
CA GLN A 133 12.23 11.22 3.77
C GLN A 133 11.46 9.89 3.81
N ILE A 134 10.30 9.83 3.17
CA ILE A 134 9.49 8.60 3.13
C ILE A 134 10.18 7.50 2.32
N ARG A 135 10.90 7.83 1.24
CA ARG A 135 11.70 6.84 0.49
C ARG A 135 12.85 6.32 1.34
N ASP A 136 13.51 7.19 2.09
CA ASP A 136 14.60 6.80 3.01
C ASP A 136 14.06 5.84 4.08
N ASP A 137 12.95 6.19 4.73
CA ASP A 137 12.25 5.35 5.70
C ASP A 137 11.86 3.97 5.11
N LEU A 138 11.44 3.96 3.84
CA LEU A 138 10.98 2.76 3.12
C LEU A 138 12.09 2.05 2.35
N THR A 139 13.35 2.19 2.78
CA THR A 139 14.44 1.35 2.30
C THR A 139 14.27 -0.07 2.84
N ALA A 140 14.25 -1.06 1.95
CA ALA A 140 14.03 -2.46 2.32
C ALA A 140 15.18 -3.02 3.19
N LYS A 141 14.84 -3.76 4.24
CA LYS A 141 15.74 -4.60 5.06
C LYS A 141 15.91 -6.01 4.48
N ILE A 142 15.46 -6.23 3.25
CA ILE A 142 15.32 -7.56 2.69
C ILE A 142 16.69 -8.07 2.27
N GLN A 143 17.13 -9.15 2.90
CA GLN A 143 18.18 -10.00 2.36
C GLN A 143 17.53 -10.90 1.32
N VAL A 144 18.03 -10.86 0.08
CA VAL A 144 17.59 -11.76 -0.98
C VAL A 144 17.93 -13.19 -0.56
N PRO A 145 16.93 -14.06 -0.35
CA PRO A 145 17.18 -15.46 -0.02
C PRO A 145 18.04 -16.12 -1.10
N ASP A 146 18.91 -17.05 -0.71
CA ASP A 146 19.81 -17.74 -1.65
C ASP A 146 19.07 -18.39 -2.82
N ILE A 147 17.86 -18.89 -2.57
CA ILE A 147 17.00 -19.49 -3.59
C ILE A 147 16.57 -18.52 -4.70
N LEU A 148 16.59 -17.21 -4.44
CA LEU A 148 16.23 -16.16 -5.41
C LEU A 148 17.45 -15.49 -6.04
N GLN A 149 18.68 -15.90 -5.68
CA GLN A 149 19.90 -15.25 -6.18
C GLN A 149 20.04 -15.42 -7.70
N ALA A 150 19.68 -16.58 -8.23
CA ALA A 150 19.74 -16.84 -9.67
C ALA A 150 18.79 -15.91 -10.44
N GLU A 151 17.56 -15.74 -9.97
CA GLU A 151 16.57 -14.83 -10.53
C GLU A 151 17.01 -13.38 -10.40
N CYS A 152 17.62 -12.99 -9.28
CA CYS A 152 18.15 -11.63 -9.10
C CYS A 152 19.32 -11.32 -10.04
N VAL A 153 20.22 -12.28 -10.25
CA VAL A 153 21.31 -12.16 -11.24
C VAL A 153 20.73 -12.05 -12.64
N ASP A 154 19.74 -12.89 -12.99
CA ASP A 154 19.09 -12.85 -14.29
C ASP A 154 18.40 -11.51 -14.53
N LEU A 155 17.61 -11.03 -13.56
CA LEU A 155 16.92 -9.74 -13.57
C LEU A 155 17.90 -8.57 -13.76
N SER A 156 19.09 -8.65 -13.17
CA SER A 156 20.09 -7.58 -13.24
C SER A 156 20.91 -7.62 -14.54
N SER A 157 20.92 -8.76 -15.24
CA SER A 157 21.73 -8.99 -16.44
C SER A 157 21.08 -8.52 -17.75
N ALA A 158 19.80 -8.14 -17.71
CA ALA A 158 19.01 -7.80 -18.88
C ALA A 158 18.15 -6.56 -18.67
N ASP A 159 17.58 -6.04 -19.77
CA ASP A 159 16.54 -5.02 -19.74
C ASP A 159 15.24 -5.64 -19.19
N SER A 160 15.15 -5.81 -17.88
CA SER A 160 14.06 -6.52 -17.22
C SER A 160 12.80 -5.66 -17.10
N VAL A 161 11.67 -6.23 -17.53
CA VAL A 161 10.36 -5.57 -17.54
C VAL A 161 9.38 -6.36 -16.68
N ALA A 162 9.03 -5.80 -15.52
CA ALA A 162 7.99 -6.34 -14.67
C ALA A 162 6.59 -6.03 -15.24
N VAL A 163 5.76 -7.06 -15.39
CA VAL A 163 4.37 -6.96 -15.83
C VAL A 163 3.48 -7.53 -14.74
N HIS A 164 2.68 -6.70 -14.11
CA HIS A 164 1.71 -7.15 -13.12
C HIS A 164 0.35 -7.39 -13.78
N VAL A 165 -0.12 -8.64 -13.75
CA VAL A 165 -1.43 -9.05 -14.24
C VAL A 165 -2.30 -9.37 -13.04
N ARG A 166 -3.25 -8.49 -12.73
CA ARG A 166 -4.20 -8.69 -11.63
C ARG A 166 -5.58 -8.98 -12.19
N ARG A 167 -6.11 -10.16 -11.91
CA ARG A 167 -7.38 -10.62 -12.50
C ARG A 167 -8.38 -11.09 -11.46
N GLN A 168 -7.93 -11.61 -10.33
CA GLN A 168 -8.87 -11.98 -9.29
C GLN A 168 -9.42 -10.74 -8.58
N GLN A 169 -10.71 -10.78 -8.22
CA GLN A 169 -11.37 -9.84 -7.30
C GLN A 169 -11.63 -8.42 -7.84
N TYR A 170 -11.32 -8.17 -9.11
CA TYR A 170 -11.73 -6.95 -9.80
C TYR A 170 -12.88 -7.27 -10.75
N ALA A 171 -13.99 -6.53 -10.61
CA ALA A 171 -15.11 -6.63 -11.54
C ALA A 171 -14.74 -6.17 -12.96
N GLN A 172 -13.78 -5.24 -13.06
CA GLN A 172 -13.22 -4.76 -14.31
C GLN A 172 -11.78 -5.24 -14.43
N GLN A 173 -11.55 -6.16 -15.35
CA GLN A 173 -10.23 -6.65 -15.69
C GLN A 173 -9.70 -5.91 -16.92
N LEU A 174 -8.41 -5.64 -16.96
CA LEU A 174 -7.80 -5.08 -18.16
C LEU A 174 -7.85 -6.12 -19.30
N PRO A 175 -8.19 -5.69 -20.53
CA PRO A 175 -8.25 -6.59 -21.68
C PRO A 175 -6.84 -7.04 -22.08
N ILE A 176 -6.73 -8.23 -22.69
CA ILE A 176 -5.45 -8.75 -23.19
C ILE A 176 -4.74 -7.76 -24.15
N ALA A 177 -5.51 -6.98 -24.91
CA ALA A 177 -5.00 -5.96 -25.81
C ALA A 177 -4.18 -4.87 -25.09
N TYR A 178 -4.53 -4.53 -23.85
CA TYR A 178 -3.75 -3.60 -23.03
C TYR A 178 -2.34 -4.14 -22.77
N TYR A 179 -2.24 -5.40 -22.32
CA TYR A 179 -0.96 -6.04 -22.04
C TYR A 179 -0.11 -6.21 -23.30
N ARG A 180 -0.72 -6.63 -24.42
CA ARG A 180 -0.03 -6.73 -25.72
C ARG A 180 0.53 -5.38 -26.18
N SER A 181 -0.25 -4.31 -26.06
CA SER A 181 0.18 -2.96 -26.40
C SER A 181 1.34 -2.49 -25.52
N ALA A 182 1.27 -2.74 -24.22
CA ALA A 182 2.35 -2.42 -23.28
C ALA A 182 3.65 -3.18 -23.60
N ILE A 183 3.56 -4.50 -23.86
CA ILE A 183 4.70 -5.34 -24.23
C ILE A 183 5.32 -4.88 -25.55
N ALA A 184 4.50 -4.60 -26.57
CA ALA A 184 4.97 -4.10 -27.85
C ALA A 184 5.68 -2.74 -27.70
N THR A 185 5.14 -1.85 -26.88
CA THR A 185 5.76 -0.55 -26.56
C THR A 185 7.13 -0.73 -25.92
N MET A 186 7.27 -1.65 -24.97
CA MET A 186 8.54 -1.88 -24.29
C MET A 186 9.60 -2.52 -25.22
N ARG A 187 9.17 -3.39 -26.15
CA ARG A 187 10.05 -3.93 -27.21
C ARG A 187 10.60 -2.88 -28.17
N GLN A 188 9.86 -1.81 -28.43
CA GLN A 188 10.36 -0.71 -29.25
C GLN A 188 11.37 0.16 -28.50
N ARG A 189 11.29 0.21 -27.16
CA ARG A 189 12.12 1.07 -26.31
C ARG A 189 13.41 0.39 -25.85
N LEU A 190 13.39 -0.92 -25.69
CA LEU A 190 14.49 -1.71 -25.11
C LEU A 190 15.12 -2.61 -26.16
N LYS A 191 16.43 -2.80 -26.10
CA LYS A 191 17.15 -3.56 -27.13
C LYS A 191 16.82 -5.06 -27.06
N ARG A 192 16.76 -5.61 -25.85
CA ARG A 192 16.50 -7.02 -25.59
C ARG A 192 15.72 -7.19 -24.28
N PRO A 193 14.45 -6.76 -24.21
CA PRO A 193 13.68 -6.83 -22.99
C PRO A 193 13.37 -8.26 -22.59
N ARG A 194 13.45 -8.55 -21.29
CA ARG A 194 12.95 -9.78 -20.68
C ARG A 194 11.73 -9.46 -19.84
N PHE A 195 10.64 -10.19 -20.03
CA PHE A 195 9.38 -9.91 -19.35
C PHE A 195 9.17 -10.86 -18.18
N TYR A 196 8.85 -10.31 -17.02
CA TYR A 196 8.59 -11.05 -15.78
C TYR A 196 7.16 -10.77 -15.33
N ILE A 197 6.31 -11.79 -15.33
CA ILE A 197 4.89 -11.66 -15.03
C ILE A 197 4.64 -11.99 -13.56
N PHE A 198 4.13 -11.00 -12.82
CA PHE A 198 3.59 -11.17 -11.48
C PHE A 198 2.07 -11.25 -11.61
N THR A 199 1.45 -12.33 -11.13
CA THR A 199 0.02 -12.55 -11.36
C THR A 199 -0.65 -13.32 -10.24
N ASP A 200 -1.93 -13.01 -10.00
CA ASP A 200 -2.81 -13.83 -9.18
C ASP A 200 -3.56 -14.89 -10.00
N ASP A 201 -3.39 -14.94 -11.31
CA ASP A 201 -3.99 -15.93 -12.21
C ASP A 201 -2.95 -16.46 -13.22
N PRO A 202 -2.09 -17.41 -12.79
CA PRO A 202 -1.05 -17.98 -13.65
C PRO A 202 -1.61 -18.75 -14.84
N GLU A 203 -2.71 -19.48 -14.65
CA GLU A 203 -3.33 -20.28 -15.72
C GLU A 203 -3.82 -19.39 -16.86
N TRP A 204 -4.50 -18.28 -16.53
CA TRP A 204 -4.89 -17.33 -17.54
C TRP A 204 -3.68 -16.76 -18.28
N CYS A 205 -2.58 -16.45 -17.59
CA CYS A 205 -1.39 -15.92 -18.24
C CYS A 205 -0.76 -16.93 -19.21
N ARG A 206 -0.72 -18.22 -18.85
CA ARG A 206 -0.18 -19.28 -19.74
C ARG A 206 -1.05 -19.50 -20.98
N GLN A 207 -2.36 -19.34 -20.86
CA GLN A 207 -3.30 -19.46 -21.98
C GLN A 207 -3.37 -18.16 -22.80
N ALA A 208 -3.12 -17.02 -22.16
CA ALA A 208 -3.08 -15.73 -22.81
C ALA A 208 -1.83 -15.64 -23.69
N ASP A 209 -2.04 -15.51 -24.99
CA ASP A 209 -0.97 -15.15 -25.92
C ASP A 209 -0.59 -13.67 -25.70
N LEU A 210 0.29 -13.43 -24.73
CA LEU A 210 0.87 -12.11 -24.44
C LEU A 210 1.96 -11.72 -25.45
N MET A 211 2.22 -12.58 -26.44
CA MET A 211 3.17 -12.40 -27.53
C MET A 211 4.61 -12.16 -27.06
N ALA A 212 5.01 -12.64 -25.88
CA ALA A 212 6.37 -12.50 -25.35
C ALA A 212 6.90 -13.78 -24.72
N ASP A 213 8.21 -13.98 -24.81
CA ASP A 213 8.91 -14.89 -23.90
C ASP A 213 8.88 -14.23 -22.53
N TYR A 214 8.22 -14.89 -21.59
CA TYR A 214 8.07 -14.39 -20.22
C TYR A 214 8.34 -15.48 -19.20
N VAL A 215 8.79 -15.05 -18.03
CA VAL A 215 8.87 -15.88 -16.83
C VAL A 215 7.72 -15.50 -15.92
N ILE A 216 6.88 -16.47 -15.54
CA ILE A 216 5.85 -16.24 -14.52
C ILE A 216 6.51 -16.37 -13.15
N ILE A 217 6.47 -15.30 -12.37
CA ILE A 217 6.90 -15.29 -10.98
C ILE A 217 5.67 -15.56 -10.12
N GLN A 218 5.63 -16.74 -9.50
CA GLN A 218 4.59 -17.10 -8.54
C GLN A 218 4.95 -16.53 -7.17
N SER A 219 4.04 -15.76 -6.58
CA SER A 219 4.11 -15.26 -5.20
C SER A 219 3.42 -16.20 -4.23
#